data_AF-A0A4Y3WPU9-F1
#
_entry.id   AF-A0A4Y3WPU9-F1
#
_cell.length_a   1.000
_cell.length_b   1.000
_cell.length_c   1.000
_cell.angle_alpha   90.00
_cell.angle_beta   90.00
_cell.angle_gamma   90.00
#
_symmetry.space_group_name_H-M   'P 1'
#
loop_
_entity.id
_entity.type
_entity.pdbx_description
1 polymer ?
#
loop_
_entity_poly.entity_id
_entity_poly.type
_entity_poly.pdbx_seq_one_letter_code
_entity_poly.pdbx_strand_id
1 'polypeptide(L)' 'MATIVVDHSGVRIGTADASGKVVDHSGVRIGTVRPDGTVVDGSGVRIGRTAGR' A
#
# COMPACT_ATOMS: atom_id res chain seq x y z
N MET A 1 8.07 -3.84 -10.71
CA MET A 1 7.34 -2.57 -10.94
C MET A 1 6.73 -2.14 -9.61
N ALA A 2 6.71 -0.84 -9.33
CA ALA A 2 6.06 -0.32 -8.14
C ALA A 2 4.60 0.03 -8.44
N THR A 3 3.68 -0.35 -7.56
CA THR A 3 2.25 -0.08 -7.68
C THR A 3 1.86 1.06 -6.75
N ILE A 4 0.98 1.96 -7.21
CA ILE A 4 0.50 3.06 -6.38
C ILE A 4 -0.42 2.50 -5.30
N VAL A 5 -0.27 2.99 -4.08
CA VAL A 5 -1.19 2.69 -2.98
C VAL A 5 -1.99 3.94 -2.65
N VAL A 6 -3.30 3.77 -2.55
CA VAL A 6 -4.25 4.82 -2.19
C VAL A 6 -5.01 4.44 -0.93
N ASP A 7 -5.43 5.44 -0.16
CA ASP A 7 -6.33 5.27 0.97
C ASP A 7 -7.79 5.03 0.52
N HIS A 8 -8.71 5.03 1.48
CA HIS A 8 -10.14 4.84 1.22
C HIS A 8 -10.76 5.98 0.39
N SER A 9 -10.20 7.18 0.47
CA SER A 9 -10.61 8.38 -0.28
C SER A 9 -9.98 8.45 -1.67
N GLY A 10 -9.08 7.52 -2.01
CA GLY A 10 -8.35 7.53 -3.28
C GLY A 10 -7.11 8.42 -3.27
N VAL A 11 -6.70 8.95 -2.12
CA VAL A 11 -5.48 9.76 -1.99
C VAL A 11 -4.28 8.83 -1.97
N ARG A 12 -3.25 9.17 -2.74
CA ARG A 12 -1.99 8.40 -2.75
C ARG A 12 -1.28 8.54 -1.41
N ILE A 13 -1.07 7.40 -0.76
CA ILE A 13 -0.35 7.32 0.53
C ILE A 13 1.03 6.66 0.39
N GLY A 14 1.30 5.97 -0.72
CA GLY A 14 2.59 5.33 -0.91
C GLY A 14 2.71 4.52 -2.20
N THR A 15 3.69 3.63 -2.21
CA THR A 15 3.94 2.67 -3.28
C THR A 15 4.27 1.30 -2.73
N ALA A 16 3.79 0.27 -3.40
CA ALA A 16 4.10 -1.12 -3.13
C ALA A 16 5.14 -1.65 -4.11
N ASP A 17 6.11 -2.43 -3.63
CA ASP A 17 7.01 -3.19 -4.49
C ASP A 17 6.43 -4.57 -4.86
N ALA A 18 7.19 -5.35 -5.64
CA ALA A 18 6.76 -6.69 -6.09
C ALA A 18 6.63 -7.72 -4.96
N SER A 19 7.23 -7.46 -3.79
CA SER A 19 7.07 -8.30 -2.59
C SER A 19 5.83 -7.91 -1.78
N GLY A 20 5.11 -6.86 -2.19
CA GLY A 20 3.97 -6.32 -1.49
C GLY A 20 4.35 -5.38 -0.34
N LYS A 21 5.63 -5.07 -0.12
CA LYS A 21 6.02 -4.08 0.90
C LYS A 21 5.57 -2.69 0.45
N VAL A 22 4.85 -1.99 1.34
CA VAL A 22 4.37 -0.62 1.09
C VAL A 22 5.23 0.37 1.84
N VAL A 23 5.72 1.37 1.11
CA VAL A 23 6.47 2.51 1.66
C VAL A 23 5.76 3.82 1.36
N ASP A 24 5.90 4.80 2.25
CA ASP A 24 5.45 6.17 2.04
C ASP A 24 6.41 6.95 1.12
N HIS A 25 6.15 8.25 0.95
CA HIS A 25 6.96 9.16 0.15
C HIS A 25 8.38 9.39 0.70
N SER A 26 8.59 9.10 1.99
CA SER A 26 9.88 9.21 2.68
C SER A 26 10.66 7.89 2.66
N GLY A 27 10.10 6.82 2.09
CA GLY A 27 10.69 5.49 2.06
C GLY A 27 10.45 4.68 3.35
N VAL A 28 9.63 5.18 4.28
CA VAL A 28 9.29 4.47 5.52
C VAL A 28 8.26 3.41 5.21
N ARG A 29 8.47 2.19 5.74
CA ARG A 29 7.50 1.11 5.60
C ARG A 29 6.25 1.41 6.43
N ILE A 30 5.10 1.50 5.75
CA ILE A 30 3.80 1.79 6.37
C ILE A 30 2.83 0.61 6.30
N GLY A 31 3.12 -0.42 5.49
CA GLY A 31 2.22 -1.55 5.37
C GLY A 31 2.68 -2.65 4.43
N THR A 32 1.75 -3.56 4.15
CA THR A 32 1.93 -4.69 3.23
C THR A 32 0.66 -4.90 2.40
N VAL A 33 0.82 -5.20 1.12
CA VAL A 33 -0.24 -5.60 0.20
C VAL A 33 -0.59 -7.07 0.44
N ARG A 34 -1.87 -7.37 0.60
CA ARG A 34 -2.42 -8.72 0.65
C ARG A 34 -2.73 -9.23 -0.77
N PRO A 35 -2.89 -10.55 -0.97
CA PRO A 35 -3.17 -11.13 -2.29
C PRO A 35 -4.45 -10.58 -2.96
N ASP A 36 -5.41 -10.08 -2.18
CA ASP A 36 -6.65 -9.45 -2.64
C ASP A 36 -6.47 -7.97 -3.09
N GLY A 37 -5.24 -7.43 -3.02
CA GLY A 37 -4.93 -6.03 -3.32
C GLY A 37 -5.18 -5.05 -2.16
N THR A 38 -5.66 -5.53 -1.02
CA THR A 38 -5.84 -4.71 0.19
C THR A 38 -4.48 -4.37 0.79
N VAL A 39 -4.30 -3.14 1.30
CA VAL A 39 -3.13 -2.75 2.08
C VAL A 39 -3.46 -2.69 3.56
N VAL A 40 -2.65 -3.36 4.36
CA VAL A 40 -2.76 -3.37 5.81
C VAL A 40 -1.48 -2.86 6.49
N ASP A 41 -1.63 -2.27 7.67
CA ASP A 41 -0.50 -1.87 8.52
C ASP A 41 0.11 -3.08 9.29
N GLY A 42 1.06 -2.80 10.18
CA GLY A 42 1.70 -3.82 11.03
C GLY A 42 0.76 -4.51 12.03
N SER A 43 -0.39 -3.92 12.32
CA SER A 43 -1.43 -4.47 13.19
C SER A 43 -2.52 -5.22 12.42
N GLY A 44 -2.44 -5.25 11.08
CA GLY A 44 -3.41 -5.90 10.21
C GLY A 44 -4.65 -5.05 9.91
N VAL A 45 -4.65 -3.76 10.29
CA VAL A 45 -5.73 -2.81 10.00
C VAL A 45 -5.63 -2.38 8.54
N ARG A 46 -6.77 -2.34 7.83
CA ARG A 46 -6.82 -1.86 6.44
C ARG A 46 -6.60 -0.36 6.39
N ILE A 47 -5.56 0.05 5.68
CA ILE A 47 -5.21 1.46 5.48
C ILE A 47 -5.42 1.92 4.03
N GLY A 48 -5.56 0.98 3.09
CA GLY A 48 -5.74 1.34 1.69
C GLY A 48 -5.85 0.14 0.76
N ARG A 49 -5.59 0.39 -0.52
CA ARG A 49 -5.55 -0.62 -1.58
C ARG A 49 -4.55 -0.24 -2.65
N THR A 50 -4.10 -1.23 -3.43
CA THR A 50 -3.37 -0.96 -4.66
C THR A 50 -4.31 -0.32 -5.69
N ALA A 51 -3.87 0.80 -6.27
CA ALA A 51 -4.48 1.36 -7.47
C ALA A 51 -3.83 0.67 -8.68
N GLY A 52 -4.47 -0.41 -9.15
CA GLY A 52 -4.11 -1.03 -10.41
C GLY A 52 -4.32 -0.05 -11.57
N ARG A 53 -3.47 -0.13 -12.59
CA ARG A 53 -3.72 0.49 -13.90
C ARG A 53 -4.56 -0.45 -14.74
#